data_AF-A0A845W8T7-F1
#
_entry.id   AF-A0A845W8T7-F1
#
_cell.length_a   1.000
_cell.length_b   1.000
_cell.length_c   1.000
_cell.angle_alpha   90.00
_cell.angle_beta   90.00
_cell.angle_gamma   90.00
#
_symmetry.space_group_name_H-M   'P 1'
#
loop_
_entity.id
_entity.type
_entity.pdbx_description
1 polymer ?
#
loop_
_entity_poly.entity_id
_entity_poly.type
_entity_poly.pdbx_seq_one_letter_code
_entity_poly.pdbx_strand_id
1 'polypeptide(L)'
;MPTRSRVKFKRGKRYKYKDLKFKRGERYKYRDLKFKRGQKVSLRELKFRLRRITPTPELSQAAVRWKQVKLAVKIRGREIAEKLLRREQDNQRQEINHSRESLTNKLSIAQEPQEWSNEDCQNAIKGLNSDWKHIHTTLKKDTEALKKLVDFRKQLVNSLIDEMRQKYPGLVASSVGSSDLTSDYDITLGVTDGSTNDVKAVQELNARFKEIFGKQPGTVFDTNFYTNNFLTLKENILTEGSVGEVAPADSPNEATAPITTADQDVLALLKQRRYMNQIQWDDYVKEVTNSITDPTKRAETRRQYDTANDIYQISLQELLEATGEPSASVQLTAKEESLIELQPVEREHPNLANPFLKLMRILGFQSIIESVISKNEMLPVESHGLLHSQLLLSEKIRAQEESNSDLVLEKSNELYNNRMLQVRELQAQVAALPDQNSEEAQNLKAKVERQLSNALFFASEAYHSKGTILHVVEGIQGKNQEVLAALTPNQILDSVNEQLGDFLKDIRHYTAEEVDDGTTFYRASKYMHRLFDAVNLLKEKGAIGDLDFESQYGSTKDLYEAIGEVLLPARKGKFGLSPEETMELARDTVWNMYQIITAEELEDIVLSLVKEVNIVARDVINFDDADVSELLPE
;
A
#
# COMPACT_ATOMS: atom_id res chain seq x y z
N MET A 1 1.67 -16.34 -56.92
CA MET A 1 2.87 -16.60 -56.09
C MET A 1 3.37 -15.26 -55.55
N PRO A 2 3.14 -14.96 -54.26
CA PRO A 2 3.53 -13.67 -53.71
C PRO A 2 4.97 -13.69 -53.18
N THR A 3 5.53 -12.49 -53.26
CA THR A 3 6.86 -12.02 -52.96
C THR A 3 7.26 -12.17 -51.48
N ARG A 4 8.51 -12.58 -51.26
CA ARG A 4 9.16 -12.63 -49.94
C ARG A 4 9.43 -11.21 -49.42
N SER A 5 8.79 -10.82 -48.32
CA SER A 5 9.26 -9.72 -47.47
C SER A 5 10.32 -10.26 -46.49
N ARG A 6 11.51 -9.66 -46.54
CA ARG A 6 12.68 -9.97 -45.71
C ARG A 6 12.59 -9.19 -44.39
N VAL A 7 12.61 -9.90 -43.26
CA VAL A 7 12.96 -9.28 -41.96
C VAL A 7 14.48 -9.04 -41.94
N LYS A 8 14.87 -7.77 -41.91
CA LYS A 8 16.28 -7.34 -41.74
C LYS A 8 16.63 -7.36 -40.25
N PHE A 9 17.56 -8.22 -39.85
CA PHE A 9 18.18 -8.16 -38.52
C PHE A 9 19.38 -7.19 -38.54
N LYS A 10 19.47 -6.29 -37.55
CA LYS A 10 20.63 -5.40 -37.37
C LYS A 10 21.90 -6.23 -37.09
N ARG A 11 22.86 -6.15 -38.00
CA ARG A 11 24.21 -6.74 -37.90
C ARG A 11 24.98 -5.99 -36.80
N GLY A 12 25.35 -6.64 -35.70
CA GLY A 12 26.31 -6.03 -34.74
C GLY A 12 26.21 -6.31 -33.24
N LYS A 13 25.24 -7.08 -32.70
CA LYS A 13 25.22 -7.33 -31.24
C LYS A 13 26.34 -8.29 -30.81
N ARG A 14 27.11 -7.87 -29.80
CA ARG A 14 28.27 -8.57 -29.21
C ARG A 14 28.04 -8.70 -27.70
N TYR A 15 28.22 -9.91 -27.14
CA TYR A 15 27.96 -10.22 -25.72
C TYR A 15 29.27 -10.11 -24.89
N LYS A 16 29.21 -9.60 -23.66
CA LYS A 16 30.34 -9.55 -22.70
C LYS A 16 30.27 -10.78 -21.77
N TYR A 17 31.40 -11.45 -21.53
CA TYR A 17 31.50 -12.70 -20.75
C TYR A 17 31.48 -12.50 -19.21
N LYS A 18 31.02 -11.35 -18.71
CA LYS A 18 31.18 -11.01 -17.27
C LYS A 18 30.24 -11.77 -16.33
N ASP A 19 29.36 -12.63 -16.84
CA ASP A 19 28.25 -13.23 -16.09
C ASP A 19 28.40 -14.74 -15.80
N LEU A 20 29.62 -15.29 -15.87
CA LEU A 20 29.88 -16.70 -15.55
C LEU A 20 30.96 -16.83 -14.47
N LYS A 21 30.55 -16.94 -13.20
CA LYS A 21 31.42 -17.34 -12.08
C LYS A 21 31.46 -18.87 -11.99
N PHE A 22 32.65 -19.47 -12.02
CA PHE A 22 32.86 -20.89 -11.71
C PHE A 22 33.66 -21.00 -10.41
N LYS A 23 33.27 -21.93 -9.52
CA LYS A 23 33.97 -22.20 -8.25
C LYS A 23 35.39 -22.73 -8.52
N ARG A 24 36.34 -22.27 -7.71
CA ARG A 24 37.77 -22.60 -7.77
C ARG A 24 37.96 -24.03 -7.24
N GLY A 25 38.42 -24.97 -8.09
CA GLY A 25 38.74 -26.33 -7.63
C GLY A 25 38.97 -27.41 -8.69
N GLU A 26 38.46 -27.28 -9.91
CA GLU A 26 38.56 -28.35 -10.90
C GLU A 26 39.52 -28.00 -12.05
N ARG A 27 40.62 -28.76 -12.17
CA ARG A 27 41.60 -28.59 -13.24
C ARG A 27 41.08 -29.22 -14.53
N TYR A 28 40.56 -28.39 -15.44
CA TYR A 28 40.23 -28.82 -16.80
C TYR A 28 41.31 -28.37 -17.80
N LYS A 29 41.83 -29.29 -18.62
CA LYS A 29 42.65 -28.94 -19.79
C LYS A 29 41.75 -28.55 -20.97
N TYR A 30 41.21 -27.33 -20.95
CA TYR A 30 40.58 -26.73 -22.13
C TYR A 30 41.65 -26.12 -23.04
N ARG A 31 42.25 -26.93 -23.94
CA ARG A 31 43.24 -26.41 -24.89
C ARG A 31 42.62 -25.52 -25.99
N ASP A 32 41.33 -25.72 -26.32
CA ASP A 32 40.71 -25.11 -27.51
C ASP A 32 39.66 -24.00 -27.24
N LEU A 33 39.41 -23.66 -25.96
CA LEU A 33 38.53 -22.55 -25.57
C LEU A 33 39.33 -21.45 -24.87
N LYS A 34 40.39 -20.96 -25.52
CA LYS A 34 41.09 -19.74 -25.08
C LYS A 34 40.44 -18.53 -25.71
N PHE A 35 39.72 -17.74 -24.91
CA PHE A 35 39.31 -16.38 -25.27
C PHE A 35 40.21 -15.38 -24.55
N LYS A 36 40.63 -14.32 -25.23
CA LYS A 36 41.25 -13.18 -24.53
C LYS A 36 40.16 -12.45 -23.72
N ARG A 37 40.47 -12.01 -22.51
CA ARG A 37 39.55 -11.22 -21.67
C ARG A 37 39.07 -10.00 -22.49
N GLY A 38 37.76 -9.84 -22.66
CA GLY A 38 37.16 -8.77 -23.47
C GLY A 38 36.91 -9.10 -24.95
N GLN A 39 37.29 -10.29 -25.43
CA GLN A 39 37.07 -10.70 -26.82
C GLN A 39 35.58 -10.96 -27.09
N LYS A 40 35.05 -10.33 -28.14
CA LYS A 40 33.64 -10.42 -28.55
C LYS A 40 33.46 -11.58 -29.55
N VAL A 41 32.60 -12.54 -29.23
CA VAL A 41 32.40 -13.78 -30.01
C VAL A 41 30.95 -13.89 -30.48
N SER A 42 30.71 -14.35 -31.71
CA SER A 42 29.35 -14.50 -32.24
C SER A 42 28.67 -15.79 -31.76
N LEU A 43 27.34 -15.79 -31.66
CA LEU A 43 26.57 -16.98 -31.26
C LEU A 43 26.80 -18.17 -32.20
N ARG A 44 27.07 -17.90 -33.48
CA ARG A 44 27.35 -18.92 -34.50
C ARG A 44 28.73 -19.54 -34.31
N GLU A 45 29.74 -18.73 -33.96
CA GLU A 45 31.10 -19.18 -33.62
C GLU A 45 31.09 -20.02 -32.33
N LEU A 46 30.31 -19.60 -31.32
CA LEU A 46 30.15 -20.34 -30.07
C LEU A 46 29.53 -21.73 -30.30
N LYS A 47 28.43 -21.77 -31.08
CA LYS A 47 27.76 -23.03 -31.49
C LYS A 47 28.66 -23.93 -32.34
N PHE A 48 29.49 -23.35 -33.21
CA PHE A 48 30.42 -24.10 -34.04
C PHE A 48 31.53 -24.78 -33.23
N ARG A 49 32.10 -24.08 -32.23
CA ARG A 49 33.18 -24.63 -31.39
C ARG A 49 32.69 -25.63 -30.34
N LEU A 50 31.49 -25.44 -29.80
CA LEU A 50 30.85 -26.41 -28.89
C LEU A 50 30.60 -27.77 -29.56
N ARG A 51 30.38 -27.80 -30.89
CA ARG A 51 30.25 -29.04 -31.67
C ARG A 51 31.56 -29.80 -31.87
N ARG A 52 32.71 -29.19 -31.56
CA ARG A 52 34.05 -29.81 -31.69
C ARG A 52 34.60 -30.37 -30.37
N ILE A 53 33.83 -30.34 -29.29
CA ILE A 53 34.23 -30.99 -28.04
C ILE A 53 34.06 -32.50 -28.21
N THR A 54 35.17 -33.20 -28.43
CA THR A 54 35.23 -34.66 -28.40
C THR A 54 35.31 -35.16 -26.95
N PRO A 55 34.58 -36.23 -26.59
CA PRO A 55 34.63 -36.79 -25.24
C PRO A 55 36.01 -37.42 -24.97
N THR A 56 36.54 -37.21 -23.77
CA THR A 56 37.66 -38.01 -23.25
C THR A 56 37.14 -39.34 -22.68
N PRO A 57 38.01 -40.37 -22.53
CA PRO A 57 37.61 -41.71 -22.09
C PRO A 57 36.92 -41.76 -20.72
N GLU A 58 37.05 -40.71 -19.90
CA GLU A 58 36.55 -40.68 -18.51
C GLU A 58 35.10 -40.17 -18.37
N LEU A 59 34.42 -39.81 -19.46
CA LEU A 59 33.02 -39.36 -19.41
C LEU A 59 32.13 -40.18 -20.36
N SER A 60 31.11 -40.83 -19.79
CA SER A 60 30.11 -41.55 -20.58
C SER A 60 29.34 -40.60 -21.51
N GLN A 61 28.96 -41.07 -22.69
CA GLN A 61 28.15 -40.29 -23.66
C GLN A 61 26.85 -39.76 -23.04
N ALA A 62 26.31 -40.44 -22.03
CA ALA A 62 25.14 -40.01 -21.27
C ALA A 62 25.40 -38.73 -20.45
N ALA A 63 26.57 -38.59 -19.80
CA ALA A 63 26.92 -37.42 -19.01
C ALA A 63 27.13 -36.16 -19.88
N VAL A 64 27.69 -36.34 -21.08
CA VAL A 64 27.85 -35.25 -22.07
C VAL A 64 26.49 -34.82 -22.62
N ARG A 65 25.61 -35.78 -22.96
CA ARG A 65 24.23 -35.49 -23.38
C ARG A 65 23.44 -34.81 -22.27
N TRP A 66 23.60 -35.21 -21.02
CA TRP A 66 22.86 -34.61 -19.91
C TRP A 66 23.30 -33.17 -19.59
N LYS A 67 24.59 -32.86 -19.70
CA LYS A 67 25.08 -31.46 -19.59
C LYS A 67 24.66 -30.60 -20.79
N GLN A 68 24.61 -31.16 -22.00
CA GLN A 68 24.07 -30.48 -23.18
C GLN A 68 22.56 -30.21 -23.04
N VAL A 69 21.80 -31.14 -22.47
CA VAL A 69 20.37 -30.96 -22.15
C VAL A 69 20.18 -29.93 -21.04
N LYS A 70 20.98 -29.93 -19.95
CA LYS A 70 20.89 -28.92 -18.89
C LYS A 70 21.18 -27.50 -19.42
N LEU A 71 22.16 -27.36 -20.31
CA LEU A 71 22.47 -26.09 -20.97
C LEU A 71 21.41 -25.70 -22.00
N ALA A 72 20.82 -26.67 -22.71
CA ALA A 72 19.72 -26.44 -23.64
C ALA A 72 18.41 -26.10 -22.93
N VAL A 73 18.11 -26.69 -21.77
CA VAL A 73 16.98 -26.34 -20.88
C VAL A 73 17.20 -24.96 -20.27
N LYS A 74 18.44 -24.59 -19.90
CA LYS A 74 18.75 -23.23 -19.45
C LYS A 74 18.64 -22.17 -20.55
N ILE A 75 18.76 -22.56 -21.83
CA ILE A 75 18.65 -21.66 -23.00
C ILE A 75 17.23 -21.65 -23.60
N ARG A 76 16.52 -22.79 -23.59
CA ARG A 76 15.17 -22.95 -24.16
C ARG A 76 14.04 -22.91 -23.15
N GLY A 77 14.30 -23.10 -21.85
CA GLY A 77 13.30 -23.03 -20.79
C GLY A 77 12.64 -21.66 -20.73
N ARG A 78 13.40 -20.59 -20.99
CA ARG A 78 12.86 -19.23 -21.12
C ARG A 78 11.97 -19.06 -22.35
N GLU A 79 12.39 -19.59 -23.51
CA GLU A 79 11.57 -19.53 -24.74
C GLU A 79 10.30 -20.40 -24.67
N ILE A 80 10.34 -21.54 -23.97
CA ILE A 80 9.17 -22.41 -23.80
C ILE A 80 8.24 -21.86 -22.72
N ALA A 81 8.77 -21.35 -21.61
CA ALA A 81 7.98 -20.65 -20.59
C ALA A 81 7.35 -19.37 -21.18
N GLU A 82 8.09 -18.56 -21.94
CA GLU A 82 7.54 -17.41 -22.66
C GLU A 82 6.51 -17.82 -23.72
N LYS A 83 6.64 -18.98 -24.37
CA LYS A 83 5.63 -19.47 -25.32
C LYS A 83 4.40 -20.03 -24.64
N LEU A 84 4.53 -20.67 -23.49
CA LEU A 84 3.41 -21.17 -22.70
C LEU A 84 2.68 -20.00 -22.04
N LEU A 85 3.42 -19.04 -21.48
CA LEU A 85 2.88 -17.78 -20.97
C LEU A 85 2.20 -16.98 -22.07
N ARG A 86 2.80 -16.87 -23.27
CA ARG A 86 2.14 -16.24 -24.42
C ARG A 86 0.90 -17.00 -24.87
N ARG A 87 0.92 -18.34 -24.87
CA ARG A 87 -0.27 -19.15 -25.19
C ARG A 87 -1.38 -18.96 -24.17
N GLU A 88 -1.03 -18.88 -22.89
CA GLU A 88 -2.00 -18.64 -21.82
C GLU A 88 -2.55 -17.23 -21.90
N GLN A 89 -1.70 -16.23 -22.14
CA GLN A 89 -2.11 -14.85 -22.42
C GLN A 89 -2.94 -14.75 -23.70
N ASP A 90 -2.64 -15.54 -24.74
CA ASP A 90 -3.41 -15.59 -25.98
C ASP A 90 -4.76 -16.29 -25.78
N ASN A 91 -4.83 -17.35 -24.94
CA ASN A 91 -6.06 -18.03 -24.56
C ASN A 91 -6.95 -17.11 -23.70
N GLN A 92 -6.38 -16.45 -22.69
CA GLN A 92 -7.07 -15.42 -21.91
C GLN A 92 -7.51 -14.26 -22.80
N ARG A 93 -6.67 -13.80 -23.74
CA ARG A 93 -7.08 -12.81 -24.75
C ARG A 93 -8.19 -13.32 -25.65
N GLN A 94 -8.23 -14.60 -25.99
CA GLN A 94 -9.31 -15.18 -26.78
C GLN A 94 -10.61 -15.31 -25.97
N GLU A 95 -10.55 -15.69 -24.70
CA GLU A 95 -11.71 -15.70 -23.79
C GLU A 95 -12.21 -14.28 -23.52
N ILE A 96 -11.30 -13.32 -23.32
CA ILE A 96 -11.61 -11.90 -23.21
C ILE A 96 -12.19 -11.40 -24.53
N ASN A 97 -11.62 -11.76 -25.69
CA ASN A 97 -12.13 -11.35 -26.98
C ASN A 97 -13.46 -12.03 -27.32
N HIS A 98 -13.72 -13.25 -26.84
CA HIS A 98 -14.99 -13.94 -27.05
C HIS A 98 -16.07 -13.41 -26.11
N SER A 99 -15.72 -13.08 -24.86
CA SER A 99 -16.57 -12.34 -23.92
C SER A 99 -16.84 -10.94 -24.45
N ARG A 100 -15.82 -10.28 -25.00
CA ARG A 100 -15.89 -8.97 -25.65
C ARG A 100 -16.67 -9.05 -26.96
N GLU A 101 -16.58 -10.08 -27.79
CA GLU A 101 -17.40 -10.24 -29.00
C GLU A 101 -18.84 -10.63 -28.63
N SER A 102 -19.05 -11.38 -27.56
CA SER A 102 -20.39 -11.66 -27.01
C SER A 102 -21.03 -10.39 -26.46
N LEU A 103 -20.28 -9.56 -25.73
CA LEU A 103 -20.69 -8.25 -25.24
C LEU A 103 -20.83 -7.24 -26.37
N THR A 104 -19.88 -7.16 -27.29
CA THR A 104 -19.92 -6.26 -28.45
C THR A 104 -21.04 -6.71 -29.39
N ASN A 105 -21.40 -7.98 -29.50
CA ASN A 105 -22.60 -8.39 -30.25
C ASN A 105 -23.91 -8.16 -29.47
N LYS A 106 -23.86 -8.11 -28.14
CA LYS A 106 -24.98 -7.66 -27.30
C LYS A 106 -25.11 -6.12 -27.23
N LEU A 107 -24.02 -5.39 -27.45
CA LEU A 107 -23.90 -3.93 -27.32
C LEU A 107 -23.78 -3.21 -28.67
N SER A 108 -23.41 -3.90 -29.75
CA SER A 108 -23.39 -3.43 -31.13
C SER A 108 -24.70 -3.78 -31.81
N ILE A 109 -25.77 -3.21 -31.28
CA ILE A 109 -26.89 -2.80 -32.12
C ILE A 109 -26.79 -1.28 -32.19
N ALA A 110 -26.53 -0.75 -33.39
CA ALA A 110 -26.73 0.67 -33.66
C ALA A 110 -28.23 0.95 -33.59
N GLN A 111 -28.73 1.27 -32.40
CA GLN A 111 -30.02 1.88 -32.14
C GLN A 111 -29.82 2.94 -31.05
N GLU A 112 -30.72 3.93 -31.04
CA GLU A 112 -30.81 5.06 -30.12
C GLU A 112 -30.36 4.75 -28.68
N PRO A 113 -29.86 5.73 -27.90
CA PRO A 113 -29.33 5.50 -26.55
C PRO A 113 -30.36 4.76 -25.69
N GLN A 114 -30.22 3.45 -25.60
CA GLN A 114 -31.08 2.62 -24.79
C GLN A 114 -30.81 3.00 -23.33
N GLU A 115 -31.83 3.54 -22.65
CA GLU A 115 -31.76 3.77 -21.22
C GLU A 115 -31.49 2.43 -20.53
N TRP A 116 -30.43 2.35 -19.74
CA TRP A 116 -30.17 1.15 -18.94
C TRP A 116 -31.06 1.24 -17.71
N SER A 117 -31.89 0.23 -17.50
CA SER A 117 -32.61 0.09 -16.24
C SER A 117 -31.63 -0.27 -15.11
N ASN A 118 -32.06 -0.11 -13.86
CA ASN A 118 -31.29 -0.57 -12.70
C ASN A 118 -31.00 -2.09 -12.76
N GLU A 119 -31.92 -2.87 -13.32
CA GLU A 119 -31.74 -4.30 -13.54
C GLU A 119 -30.66 -4.58 -14.61
N ASP A 120 -30.62 -3.79 -15.69
CA ASP A 120 -29.57 -3.89 -16.71
C ASP A 120 -28.19 -3.58 -16.12
N CYS A 121 -28.07 -2.52 -15.32
CA CYS A 121 -26.83 -2.16 -14.62
C CYS A 121 -26.38 -3.29 -13.69
N GLN A 122 -27.29 -3.80 -12.85
CA GLN A 122 -26.97 -4.88 -11.91
C GLN A 122 -26.54 -6.16 -12.65
N ASN A 123 -27.23 -6.52 -13.72
CA ASN A 123 -26.89 -7.68 -14.54
C ASN A 123 -25.55 -7.50 -15.27
N ALA A 124 -25.23 -6.30 -15.73
CA ALA A 124 -23.93 -5.98 -16.33
C ALA A 124 -22.79 -6.16 -15.32
N ILE A 125 -22.95 -5.67 -14.09
CA ILE A 125 -21.96 -5.82 -13.01
C ILE A 125 -21.77 -7.30 -12.67
N LYS A 126 -22.86 -8.05 -12.45
CA LYS A 126 -22.81 -9.49 -12.17
C LYS A 126 -22.15 -10.28 -13.31
N GLY A 127 -22.48 -9.92 -14.56
CA GLY A 127 -21.90 -10.52 -15.75
C GLY A 127 -20.39 -10.28 -15.89
N LEU A 128 -19.85 -9.26 -15.23
CA LEU A 128 -18.43 -8.93 -15.15
C LEU A 128 -17.82 -9.32 -13.80
N ASN A 129 -18.37 -10.37 -13.19
CA ASN A 129 -17.91 -10.95 -11.92
C ASN A 129 -17.93 -9.99 -10.73
N SER A 130 -18.75 -8.93 -10.78
CA SER A 130 -18.88 -7.94 -9.70
C SER A 130 -17.52 -7.36 -9.26
N ASP A 131 -16.63 -7.08 -10.22
CA ASP A 131 -15.29 -6.57 -9.99
C ASP A 131 -15.11 -5.23 -10.70
N TRP A 132 -15.00 -4.14 -9.94
CA TRP A 132 -14.93 -2.79 -10.48
C TRP A 132 -13.72 -2.58 -11.38
N LYS A 133 -12.56 -3.17 -11.04
CA LYS A 133 -11.34 -3.05 -11.85
C LYS A 133 -11.54 -3.70 -13.20
N HIS A 134 -12.20 -4.87 -13.24
CA HIS A 134 -12.53 -5.54 -14.48
C HIS A 134 -13.57 -4.77 -15.30
N ILE A 135 -14.60 -4.23 -14.65
CA ILE A 135 -15.63 -3.39 -15.28
C ILE A 135 -15.01 -2.15 -15.91
N HIS A 136 -14.23 -1.39 -15.14
CA HIS A 136 -13.57 -0.18 -15.59
C HIS A 136 -12.62 -0.46 -16.76
N THR A 137 -11.85 -1.55 -16.70
CA THR A 137 -10.96 -1.96 -17.80
C THR A 137 -11.73 -2.31 -19.07
N THR A 138 -12.86 -3.01 -18.92
CA THR A 138 -13.71 -3.46 -20.04
C THR A 138 -14.44 -2.28 -20.71
N LEU A 139 -14.98 -1.36 -19.90
CA LEU A 139 -15.77 -0.21 -20.36
C LEU A 139 -14.95 1.06 -20.50
N LYS A 140 -13.61 1.00 -20.41
CA LYS A 140 -12.71 2.16 -20.49
C LYS A 140 -12.97 3.08 -21.71
N LYS A 141 -13.48 2.53 -22.81
CA LYS A 141 -13.79 3.26 -24.05
C LYS A 141 -15.27 3.65 -24.20
N ASP A 142 -16.13 3.14 -23.34
CA ASP A 142 -17.57 3.42 -23.33
C ASP A 142 -17.90 4.28 -22.10
N THR A 143 -17.57 5.57 -22.20
CA THR A 143 -17.71 6.53 -21.11
C THR A 143 -19.16 6.72 -20.70
N GLU A 144 -20.12 6.54 -21.61
CA GLU A 144 -21.55 6.64 -21.31
C GLU A 144 -22.03 5.44 -20.49
N ALA A 145 -21.62 4.21 -20.86
CA ALA A 145 -21.92 3.03 -20.03
C ALA A 145 -21.29 3.14 -18.64
N LEU A 146 -20.02 3.59 -18.55
CA LEU A 146 -19.35 3.78 -17.27
C LEU A 146 -20.06 4.83 -16.41
N LYS A 147 -20.50 5.94 -17.02
CA LYS A 147 -21.28 6.98 -16.34
C LYS A 147 -22.60 6.44 -15.80
N LYS A 148 -23.34 5.66 -16.59
CA LYS A 148 -24.57 4.99 -16.13
C LYS A 148 -24.32 4.06 -14.94
N LEU A 149 -23.20 3.31 -14.93
CA LEU A 149 -22.84 2.46 -13.80
C LEU A 149 -22.46 3.26 -12.54
N VAL A 150 -21.79 4.41 -12.70
CA VAL A 150 -21.48 5.32 -11.58
C VAL A 150 -22.76 5.97 -11.02
N ASP A 151 -23.68 6.38 -11.89
CA ASP A 151 -24.98 6.89 -11.48
C ASP A 151 -25.80 5.81 -10.76
N PHE A 152 -25.80 4.57 -11.28
CA PHE A 152 -26.41 3.41 -10.63
C PHE A 152 -25.78 3.11 -9.26
N ARG A 153 -24.44 3.12 -9.15
CA ARG A 153 -23.71 2.99 -7.87
C ARG A 153 -24.24 3.99 -6.86
N LYS A 154 -24.30 5.27 -7.22
CA LYS A 154 -24.79 6.33 -6.33
C LYS A 154 -26.25 6.11 -5.92
N GLN A 155 -27.13 5.79 -6.88
CA GLN A 155 -28.55 5.53 -6.59
C GLN A 155 -28.73 4.33 -5.65
N LEU A 156 -28.04 3.22 -5.90
CA LEU A 156 -28.10 2.02 -5.07
C LEU A 156 -27.61 2.32 -3.66
N VAL A 157 -26.44 2.95 -3.53
CA VAL A 157 -25.86 3.27 -2.23
C VAL A 157 -26.76 4.21 -1.44
N ASN A 158 -27.29 5.26 -2.07
CA ASN A 158 -28.22 6.18 -1.42
C ASN A 158 -29.50 5.46 -0.95
N SER A 159 -30.07 4.60 -1.79
CA SER A 159 -31.25 3.79 -1.43
C SER A 159 -30.97 2.89 -0.22
N LEU A 160 -29.81 2.24 -0.18
CA LEU A 160 -29.43 1.38 0.94
C LEU A 160 -29.21 2.20 2.22
N ILE A 161 -28.62 3.39 2.13
CA ILE A 161 -28.49 4.30 3.28
C ILE A 161 -29.87 4.75 3.77
N ASP A 162 -30.82 5.01 2.88
CA ASP A 162 -32.20 5.37 3.26
C ASP A 162 -32.92 4.20 3.95
N GLU A 163 -32.71 2.96 3.50
CA GLU A 163 -33.14 1.76 4.23
C GLU A 163 -32.52 1.73 5.65
N MET A 164 -31.22 2.01 5.77
CA MET A 164 -30.54 2.05 7.07
C MET A 164 -31.10 3.15 7.98
N ARG A 165 -31.43 4.33 7.45
CA ARG A 165 -32.03 5.43 8.23
C ARG A 165 -33.40 5.08 8.78
N GLN A 166 -34.21 4.34 8.02
CA GLN A 166 -35.51 3.85 8.51
C GLN A 166 -35.35 2.87 9.67
N LYS A 167 -34.30 2.05 9.63
CA LYS A 167 -33.99 1.06 10.66
C LYS A 167 -33.27 1.65 11.88
N TYR A 168 -32.43 2.64 11.66
CA TYR A 168 -31.58 3.30 12.65
C TYR A 168 -31.87 4.81 12.64
N PRO A 169 -32.90 5.27 13.36
CA PRO A 169 -33.21 6.70 13.45
C PRO A 169 -32.02 7.51 13.97
N GLY A 170 -31.81 8.70 13.40
CA GLY A 170 -30.69 9.57 13.78
C GLY A 170 -29.36 9.27 13.08
N LEU A 171 -29.35 8.33 12.13
CA LEU A 171 -28.21 8.03 11.25
C LEU A 171 -27.97 9.18 10.25
N VAL A 172 -26.75 9.70 10.29
CA VAL A 172 -26.21 10.73 9.40
C VAL A 172 -25.17 10.07 8.49
N ALA A 173 -25.17 10.44 7.21
CA ALA A 173 -24.19 9.94 6.26
C ALA A 173 -23.54 11.10 5.50
N SER A 174 -22.23 10.99 5.29
CA SER A 174 -21.47 11.96 4.52
C SER A 174 -20.55 11.24 3.55
N SER A 175 -20.45 11.76 2.33
CA SER A 175 -19.47 11.35 1.34
C SER A 175 -18.54 12.52 1.07
N VAL A 176 -17.23 12.29 1.15
CA VAL A 176 -16.23 13.29 0.76
C VAL A 176 -15.51 12.77 -0.49
N GLY A 177 -15.66 13.46 -1.62
CA GLY A 177 -14.74 13.30 -2.76
C GLY A 177 -15.18 12.49 -3.98
N SER A 178 -16.45 12.06 -4.11
CA SER A 178 -16.87 11.22 -5.25
C SER A 178 -17.73 11.98 -6.28
N SER A 179 -17.10 12.83 -7.09
CA SER A 179 -17.74 13.39 -8.30
C SER A 179 -17.20 12.81 -9.61
N ASP A 180 -16.10 12.07 -9.55
CA ASP A 180 -15.37 11.62 -10.74
C ASP A 180 -15.66 10.13 -11.02
N LEU A 181 -15.77 9.76 -12.31
CA LEU A 181 -16.11 8.40 -12.78
C LEU A 181 -15.13 7.30 -12.33
N THR A 182 -13.97 7.70 -11.84
CA THR A 182 -12.85 6.82 -11.45
C THR A 182 -12.43 7.03 -10.00
N SER A 183 -13.21 7.81 -9.24
CA SER A 183 -12.95 8.03 -7.81
C SER A 183 -13.65 6.99 -6.95
N ASP A 184 -12.95 6.62 -5.89
CA ASP A 184 -13.46 5.85 -4.76
C ASP A 184 -14.71 6.54 -4.21
N TYR A 185 -15.63 5.75 -3.66
CA TYR A 185 -16.83 6.26 -3.02
C TYR A 185 -16.80 5.97 -1.53
N ASP A 186 -16.09 6.84 -0.81
CA ASP A 186 -15.94 6.76 0.63
C ASP A 186 -17.12 7.44 1.35
N ILE A 187 -17.81 6.68 2.18
CA ILE A 187 -18.97 7.14 2.93
C ILE A 187 -18.73 6.91 4.41
N THR A 188 -18.87 7.97 5.19
CA THR A 188 -18.80 7.90 6.65
C THR A 188 -20.22 8.01 7.21
N LEU A 189 -20.56 7.09 8.11
CA LEU A 189 -21.84 7.04 8.83
C LEU A 189 -21.62 7.38 10.30
N GLY A 190 -22.57 8.10 10.89
CA GLY A 190 -22.57 8.42 12.32
C GLY A 190 -24.00 8.47 12.84
N VAL A 191 -24.17 8.47 14.16
CA VAL A 191 -25.48 8.57 14.80
C VAL A 191 -25.51 9.68 15.84
N THR A 192 -26.62 10.41 15.87
CA THR A 192 -26.81 11.57 16.76
C THR A 192 -27.05 11.19 18.22
N ASP A 193 -27.41 9.94 18.50
CA ASP A 193 -27.73 9.45 19.85
C ASP A 193 -26.53 8.78 20.56
N GLY A 194 -25.37 8.71 19.91
CA GLY A 194 -24.17 8.06 20.45
C GLY A 194 -24.26 6.53 20.57
N SER A 195 -25.28 5.91 19.95
CA SER A 195 -25.43 4.45 19.95
C SER A 195 -24.42 3.75 19.03
N THR A 196 -24.40 2.41 19.04
CA THR A 196 -23.59 1.59 18.10
C THR A 196 -24.26 1.44 16.73
N ASN A 197 -25.31 2.21 16.44
CA ASN A 197 -26.17 1.96 15.27
C ASN A 197 -25.49 2.33 13.95
N ASP A 198 -24.51 3.24 13.97
CA ASP A 198 -23.66 3.51 12.81
C ASP A 198 -22.81 2.29 12.42
N VAL A 199 -22.20 1.61 13.40
CA VAL A 199 -21.42 0.38 13.17
C VAL A 199 -22.32 -0.73 12.62
N LYS A 200 -23.51 -0.91 13.21
CA LYS A 200 -24.50 -1.88 12.73
C LYS A 200 -24.97 -1.57 11.30
N ALA A 201 -25.17 -0.30 10.99
CA ALA A 201 -25.53 0.14 9.64
C ALA A 201 -24.40 -0.20 8.64
N VAL A 202 -23.13 0.06 8.97
CA VAL A 202 -21.99 -0.33 8.13
C VAL A 202 -21.93 -1.84 7.90
N GLN A 203 -22.06 -2.64 8.96
CA GLN A 203 -22.10 -4.11 8.85
C GLN A 203 -23.22 -4.59 7.94
N GLU A 204 -24.41 -4.02 8.08
CA GLU A 204 -25.57 -4.37 7.27
C GLU A 204 -25.41 -3.92 5.81
N LEU A 205 -24.86 -2.72 5.56
CA LEU A 205 -24.53 -2.27 4.20
C LEU A 205 -23.57 -3.24 3.50
N ASN A 206 -22.48 -3.63 4.17
CA ASN A 206 -21.54 -4.62 3.63
C ASN A 206 -22.24 -5.96 3.33
N ALA A 207 -23.09 -6.44 4.25
CA ALA A 207 -23.86 -7.67 4.06
C ALA A 207 -24.85 -7.57 2.88
N ARG A 208 -25.51 -6.43 2.68
CA ARG A 208 -26.44 -6.18 1.57
C ARG A 208 -25.71 -6.18 0.23
N PHE A 209 -24.53 -5.58 0.14
CA PHE A 209 -23.70 -5.68 -1.07
C PHE A 209 -23.32 -7.13 -1.39
N LYS A 210 -22.94 -7.90 -0.37
CA LYS A 210 -22.63 -9.32 -0.51
C LYS A 210 -23.87 -10.14 -0.92
N GLU A 211 -25.05 -9.84 -0.38
CA GLU A 211 -26.31 -10.47 -0.79
C GLU A 211 -26.65 -10.17 -2.26
N ILE A 212 -26.50 -8.92 -2.68
CA ILE A 212 -26.86 -8.46 -4.02
C ILE A 212 -25.87 -8.96 -5.08
N PHE A 213 -24.56 -8.90 -4.81
CA PHE A 213 -23.48 -9.08 -5.79
C PHE A 213 -22.55 -10.26 -5.52
N GLY A 214 -22.63 -10.87 -4.34
CA GLY A 214 -21.74 -11.95 -3.90
C GLY A 214 -20.38 -11.49 -3.38
N LYS A 215 -20.13 -10.17 -3.31
CA LYS A 215 -18.82 -9.55 -3.01
C LYS A 215 -18.96 -8.29 -2.16
N GLN A 216 -17.85 -7.85 -1.56
CA GLN A 216 -17.76 -6.62 -0.76
C GLN A 216 -17.92 -5.35 -1.62
N PRO A 217 -18.50 -4.26 -1.07
CA PRO A 217 -18.73 -3.03 -1.83
C PRO A 217 -17.45 -2.42 -2.43
N GLY A 218 -16.31 -2.53 -1.74
CA GLY A 218 -15.01 -2.09 -2.26
C GLY A 218 -14.57 -2.87 -3.51
N THR A 219 -14.88 -4.16 -3.60
CA THR A 219 -14.62 -4.96 -4.80
C THR A 219 -15.62 -4.68 -5.92
N VAL A 220 -16.89 -4.48 -5.59
CA VAL A 220 -17.95 -4.27 -6.60
C VAL A 220 -17.85 -2.90 -7.26
N PHE A 221 -17.55 -1.86 -6.49
CA PHE A 221 -17.71 -0.46 -6.92
C PHE A 221 -16.64 0.51 -6.44
N ASP A 222 -15.60 0.03 -5.76
CA ASP A 222 -14.66 0.89 -5.02
C ASP A 222 -15.38 1.77 -3.99
N THR A 223 -16.44 1.22 -3.37
CA THR A 223 -17.22 1.92 -2.33
C THR A 223 -16.78 1.42 -0.96
N ASN A 224 -16.38 2.33 -0.08
CA ASN A 224 -16.01 2.00 1.30
C ASN A 224 -16.99 2.66 2.28
N PHE A 225 -17.39 1.91 3.31
CA PHE A 225 -18.25 2.40 4.38
C PHE A 225 -17.45 2.48 5.67
N TYR A 226 -17.39 3.66 6.26
CA TYR A 226 -16.71 3.95 7.52
C TYR A 226 -17.72 4.43 8.55
N THR A 227 -17.32 4.35 9.82
CA THR A 227 -18.05 4.96 10.94
C THR A 227 -17.38 6.26 11.36
N ASN A 228 -18.15 7.14 12.00
CA ASN A 228 -17.66 8.46 12.39
C ASN A 228 -16.45 8.35 13.32
N ASN A 229 -15.43 9.16 13.05
CA ASN A 229 -14.14 9.16 13.73
C ASN A 229 -13.84 10.54 14.34
N PHE A 230 -12.81 11.25 13.86
CA PHE A 230 -12.31 12.51 14.41
C PHE A 230 -13.03 13.76 13.89
N LEU A 231 -13.87 13.64 12.87
CA LEU A 231 -14.51 14.79 12.23
C LEU A 231 -15.97 14.98 12.64
N THR A 232 -16.42 16.23 12.58
CA THR A 232 -17.85 16.51 12.65
C THR A 232 -18.49 16.05 11.36
N LEU A 233 -19.39 15.07 11.45
CA LEU A 233 -20.07 14.53 10.29
C LEU A 233 -21.28 15.42 9.96
N LYS A 234 -21.21 16.08 8.79
CA LYS A 234 -22.35 16.83 8.23
C LYS A 234 -23.02 16.03 7.14
N GLU A 235 -24.35 15.91 7.23
CA GLU A 235 -25.16 15.27 6.20
C GLU A 235 -24.95 15.95 4.85
N ASN A 236 -24.57 15.18 3.83
CA ASN A 236 -24.40 15.70 2.47
C ASN A 236 -24.85 14.73 1.37
N ILE A 237 -25.44 13.59 1.73
CA ILE A 237 -25.95 12.60 0.78
C ILE A 237 -27.42 12.90 0.44
N LEU A 238 -28.21 13.44 1.38
CA LEU A 238 -29.56 13.94 1.13
C LEU A 238 -29.67 15.48 1.23
N THR A 239 -30.49 16.05 0.35
CA THR A 239 -30.85 17.49 0.35
C THR A 239 -32.16 17.81 1.05
N GLU A 240 -33.03 16.82 1.31
CA GLU A 240 -34.31 17.02 2.00
C GLU A 240 -34.30 16.35 3.37
N GLY A 241 -34.49 17.14 4.44
CA GLY A 241 -34.63 16.64 5.81
C GLY A 241 -33.30 16.29 6.50
N SER A 242 -32.30 17.18 6.45
CA SER A 242 -31.03 16.99 7.15
C SER A 242 -31.24 16.55 8.59
N VAL A 243 -30.72 15.38 8.96
CA VAL A 243 -30.89 14.79 10.30
C VAL A 243 -30.01 15.47 11.36
N GLY A 244 -29.19 16.46 10.95
CA GLY A 244 -28.33 17.25 11.82
C GLY A 244 -26.84 17.09 11.49
N GLU A 245 -26.00 17.44 12.46
CA GLU A 245 -24.56 17.19 12.45
C GLU A 245 -24.26 16.19 13.59
N VAL A 246 -23.37 15.23 13.35
CA VAL A 246 -22.84 14.36 14.41
C VAL A 246 -21.50 14.93 14.81
N ALA A 247 -21.33 15.22 16.10
CA ALA A 247 -20.05 15.65 16.64
C ALA A 247 -18.97 14.58 16.38
N PRO A 248 -17.67 14.94 16.38
CA PRO A 248 -16.60 13.96 16.38
C PRO A 248 -16.85 12.91 17.45
N ALA A 249 -16.47 11.67 17.15
CA ALA A 249 -16.45 10.58 18.12
C ALA A 249 -15.38 10.94 19.18
N ASP A 250 -15.80 11.75 20.16
CA ASP A 250 -15.02 12.36 21.24
C ASP A 250 -13.82 13.20 20.78
N SER A 251 -14.06 14.47 20.41
CA SER A 251 -12.99 15.48 20.49
C SER A 251 -12.74 15.81 21.96
N PRO A 252 -11.61 15.43 22.58
CA PRO A 252 -11.25 15.97 23.88
C PRO A 252 -11.18 17.49 23.75
N ASN A 253 -11.84 18.22 24.65
CA ASN A 253 -11.41 19.58 24.94
C ASN A 253 -9.90 19.49 25.22
N GLU A 254 -9.10 20.31 24.53
CA GLU A 254 -7.62 20.27 24.45
C GLU A 254 -6.87 20.37 25.80
N ALA A 255 -7.55 20.27 26.93
CA ALA A 255 -7.07 20.63 28.26
C ALA A 255 -6.81 19.45 29.22
N THR A 256 -6.66 18.20 28.74
CA THR A 256 -6.18 16.93 29.41
C THR A 256 -7.03 15.75 28.92
N ALA A 257 -6.61 14.47 28.94
CA ALA A 257 -5.34 13.91 28.50
C ALA A 257 -5.59 13.36 27.08
N PRO A 258 -5.21 14.11 26.03
CA PRO A 258 -5.36 13.63 24.65
C PRO A 258 -4.47 12.39 24.46
N ILE A 259 -4.74 11.56 23.46
CA ILE A 259 -3.65 10.79 22.86
C ILE A 259 -2.45 11.72 22.73
N THR A 260 -1.30 11.23 23.18
CA THR A 260 -0.08 11.99 23.03
C THR A 260 0.18 12.20 21.56
N THR A 261 0.84 13.29 21.23
CA THR A 261 1.35 13.48 19.86
C THR A 261 2.22 12.29 19.40
N ALA A 262 2.79 11.52 20.33
CA ALA A 262 3.52 10.28 20.04
C ALA A 262 2.63 9.17 19.47
N ASP A 263 1.40 8.98 19.97
CA ASP A 263 0.54 7.92 19.42
C ASP A 263 0.00 8.27 18.03
N GLN A 264 -0.33 9.55 17.76
CA GLN A 264 -0.71 9.97 16.39
C GLN A 264 0.43 9.76 15.39
N ASP A 265 1.66 10.04 15.79
CA ASP A 265 2.84 9.80 14.96
C ASP A 265 3.04 8.31 14.70
N VAL A 266 2.92 7.44 15.71
CA VAL A 266 3.00 5.97 15.55
C VAL A 266 2.01 5.47 14.48
N LEU A 267 0.81 6.04 14.42
CA LEU A 267 -0.22 5.67 13.46
C LEU A 267 0.06 6.16 12.05
N ALA A 268 0.66 7.34 11.94
CA ALA A 268 1.17 7.83 10.67
C ALA A 268 2.31 6.95 10.14
N LEU A 269 3.24 6.57 11.04
CA LEU A 269 4.35 5.65 10.75
C LEU A 269 3.86 4.24 10.39
N LEU A 270 2.75 3.77 10.98
CA LEU A 270 2.12 2.49 10.65
C LEU A 270 1.71 2.44 9.16
N LYS A 271 1.23 3.56 8.60
CA LYS A 271 0.92 3.67 7.17
C LYS A 271 2.17 3.50 6.30
N GLN A 272 3.30 4.10 6.69
CA GLN A 272 4.59 3.90 6.01
C GLN A 272 5.04 2.45 6.09
N ARG A 273 5.01 1.87 7.30
CA ARG A 273 5.43 0.49 7.55
C ARG A 273 4.68 -0.48 6.64
N ARG A 274 3.38 -0.28 6.43
CA ARG A 274 2.53 -1.13 5.58
C ARG A 274 3.08 -1.33 4.17
N TYR A 275 3.80 -0.34 3.64
CA TYR A 275 4.35 -0.35 2.29
C TYR A 275 5.88 -0.36 2.30
N MET A 276 6.49 -1.00 3.30
CA MET A 276 7.91 -1.37 3.29
C MET A 276 8.04 -2.86 3.61
N ASN A 277 8.96 -3.58 2.97
CA ASN A 277 9.36 -4.88 3.52
C ASN A 277 10.21 -4.66 4.78
N GLN A 278 10.46 -5.71 5.57
CA GLN A 278 11.18 -5.54 6.83
C GLN A 278 12.57 -4.91 6.64
N ILE A 279 13.30 -5.31 5.60
CA ILE A 279 14.66 -4.78 5.34
C ILE A 279 14.60 -3.28 5.05
N GLN A 280 13.71 -2.87 4.15
CA GLN A 280 13.51 -1.46 3.82
C GLN A 280 13.11 -0.64 5.04
N TRP A 281 12.24 -1.18 5.89
CA TRP A 281 11.82 -0.54 7.13
C TRP A 281 13.00 -0.39 8.10
N ASP A 282 13.73 -1.46 8.37
CA ASP A 282 14.85 -1.45 9.30
C ASP A 282 15.95 -0.47 8.85
N ASP A 283 16.27 -0.46 7.55
CA ASP A 283 17.23 0.48 6.96
C ASP A 283 16.74 1.92 7.08
N TYR A 284 15.47 2.18 6.77
CA TYR A 284 14.84 3.50 6.91
C TYR A 284 14.91 4.01 8.36
N VAL A 285 14.46 3.19 9.32
CA VAL A 285 14.46 3.53 10.75
C VAL A 285 15.89 3.78 11.24
N LYS A 286 16.84 2.93 10.84
CA LYS A 286 18.25 3.07 11.21
C LYS A 286 18.84 4.39 10.70
N GLU A 287 18.57 4.76 9.46
CA GLU A 287 19.09 5.99 8.87
C GLU A 287 18.52 7.25 9.55
N VAL A 288 17.21 7.27 9.80
CA VAL A 288 16.56 8.39 10.50
C VAL A 288 17.09 8.49 11.94
N THR A 289 17.00 7.41 12.72
CA THR A 289 17.35 7.44 14.15
C THR A 289 18.83 7.70 14.40
N ASN A 290 19.74 7.13 13.60
CA ASN A 290 21.18 7.39 13.80
C ASN A 290 21.59 8.83 13.48
N SER A 291 20.78 9.55 12.71
CA SER A 291 21.05 10.94 12.30
C SER A 291 20.47 11.98 13.27
N ILE A 292 19.52 11.58 14.13
CA ILE A 292 18.97 12.44 15.20
C ILE A 292 20.06 12.71 16.22
N THR A 293 20.33 13.99 16.50
CA THR A 293 21.49 14.39 17.30
C THR A 293 21.28 14.18 18.79
N ASP A 294 20.08 14.50 19.29
CA ASP A 294 19.71 14.34 20.70
C ASP A 294 19.47 12.86 21.05
N PRO A 295 20.22 12.27 22.01
CA PRO A 295 20.06 10.85 22.37
C PRO A 295 18.68 10.47 22.92
N THR A 296 18.01 11.40 23.61
CA THR A 296 16.67 11.20 24.17
C THR A 296 15.64 11.18 23.06
N LYS A 297 15.68 12.16 22.16
CA LYS A 297 14.80 12.22 20.98
C LYS A 297 15.04 11.05 20.03
N ARG A 298 16.29 10.61 19.90
CA ARG A 298 16.66 9.42 19.13
C ARG A 298 16.01 8.17 19.71
N ALA A 299 16.11 7.98 21.02
CA ALA A 299 15.50 6.84 21.69
C ALA A 299 13.97 6.87 21.57
N GLU A 300 13.35 8.05 21.72
CA GLU A 300 11.91 8.20 21.60
C GLU A 300 11.42 7.93 20.16
N THR A 301 12.05 8.55 19.18
CA THR A 301 11.77 8.30 17.76
C THR A 301 11.91 6.81 17.43
N ARG A 302 12.96 6.16 17.95
CA ARG A 302 13.14 4.73 17.74
C ARG A 302 11.99 3.92 18.34
N ARG A 303 11.52 4.26 19.55
CA ARG A 303 10.36 3.62 20.16
C ARG A 303 9.12 3.77 19.30
N GLN A 304 8.85 4.95 18.75
CA GLN A 304 7.69 5.18 17.88
C GLN A 304 7.73 4.30 16.62
N TYR A 305 8.88 4.22 15.94
CA TYR A 305 9.07 3.32 14.80
C TYR A 305 8.93 1.83 15.16
N ASP A 306 9.51 1.41 16.28
CA ASP A 306 9.41 0.02 16.73
C ASP A 306 7.94 -0.33 17.08
N THR A 307 7.21 0.56 17.76
CA THR A 307 5.79 0.38 18.09
C THR A 307 4.92 0.32 16.82
N ALA A 308 5.16 1.17 15.83
CA ALA A 308 4.45 1.12 14.55
C ALA A 308 4.67 -0.23 13.83
N ASN A 309 5.88 -0.77 13.88
CA ASN A 309 6.18 -2.10 13.36
C ASN A 309 5.47 -3.22 14.15
N ASP A 310 5.44 -3.14 15.48
CA ASP A 310 4.78 -4.14 16.30
C ASP A 310 3.27 -4.19 16.03
N ILE A 311 2.60 -3.03 15.97
CA ILE A 311 1.17 -2.93 15.61
C ILE A 311 0.92 -3.50 14.21
N TYR A 312 1.80 -3.22 13.25
CA TYR A 312 1.70 -3.77 11.90
C TYR A 312 1.75 -5.30 11.90
N GLN A 313 2.74 -5.88 12.57
CA GLN A 313 2.94 -7.33 12.59
C GLN A 313 1.79 -8.05 13.29
N ILE A 314 1.31 -7.51 14.42
CA ILE A 314 0.16 -8.06 15.15
C ILE A 314 -1.08 -8.01 14.28
N SER A 315 -1.37 -6.86 13.66
CA SER A 315 -2.58 -6.70 12.84
C SER A 315 -2.55 -7.55 11.57
N LEU A 316 -1.37 -7.77 10.96
CA LEU A 316 -1.23 -8.73 9.86
C LEU A 316 -1.50 -10.17 10.29
N GLN A 317 -1.00 -10.56 11.47
CA GLN A 317 -1.23 -11.88 12.02
C GLN A 317 -2.74 -12.10 12.28
N GLU A 318 -3.41 -11.14 12.90
CA GLU A 318 -4.87 -11.17 13.11
C GLU A 318 -5.63 -11.30 11.79
N LEU A 319 -5.26 -10.52 10.77
CA LEU A 319 -5.90 -10.59 9.46
C LEU A 319 -5.69 -11.95 8.80
N LEU A 320 -4.49 -12.53 8.91
CA LEU A 320 -4.17 -13.83 8.34
C LEU A 320 -4.94 -14.95 9.04
N GLU A 321 -5.12 -14.86 10.35
CA GLU A 321 -5.94 -15.80 11.12
C GLU A 321 -7.42 -15.69 10.74
N ALA A 322 -7.92 -14.47 10.53
CA ALA A 322 -9.30 -14.22 10.15
C ALA A 322 -9.66 -14.80 8.76
N THR A 323 -8.69 -14.93 7.84
CA THR A 323 -8.90 -15.59 6.54
C THR A 323 -8.93 -17.13 6.63
N GLY A 324 -8.60 -17.70 7.79
CA GLY A 324 -8.66 -19.14 8.05
C GLY A 324 -7.43 -19.92 7.58
N GLU A 325 -6.36 -19.24 7.14
CA GLU A 325 -5.09 -19.88 6.81
C GLU A 325 -4.26 -20.13 8.07
N PRO A 326 -3.84 -21.37 8.36
CA PRO A 326 -2.93 -21.63 9.45
C PRO A 326 -1.58 -20.97 9.15
N SER A 327 -0.98 -20.33 10.17
CA SER A 327 0.31 -19.63 10.08
C SER A 327 1.47 -20.48 9.53
N ALA A 328 1.31 -21.80 9.44
CA ALA A 328 2.32 -22.78 9.03
C ALA A 328 2.29 -23.25 7.54
N SER A 329 1.37 -22.81 6.68
CA SER A 329 1.11 -23.48 5.38
C SER A 329 1.90 -22.97 4.14
N VAL A 330 2.65 -21.87 4.21
CA VAL A 330 3.25 -21.27 2.98
C VAL A 330 4.66 -21.81 2.69
N GLN A 331 4.83 -22.44 1.52
CA GLN A 331 6.15 -22.81 0.96
C GLN A 331 6.72 -21.63 0.18
N LEU A 332 7.96 -21.24 0.50
CA LEU A 332 8.65 -20.14 -0.16
C LEU A 332 9.12 -20.52 -1.57
N THR A 333 9.29 -19.50 -2.40
CA THR A 333 10.09 -19.62 -3.61
C THR A 333 11.59 -19.56 -3.24
N ALA A 334 12.43 -20.25 -4.02
CA ALA A 334 13.88 -20.25 -3.81
C ALA A 334 14.54 -18.85 -3.90
N LYS A 335 13.82 -17.85 -4.44
CA LYS A 335 14.27 -16.45 -4.48
C LYS A 335 14.07 -15.77 -3.12
N GLU A 336 12.95 -16.03 -2.46
CA GLU A 336 12.62 -15.50 -1.13
C GLU A 336 13.50 -16.14 -0.05
N GLU A 337 13.74 -17.46 -0.11
CA GLU A 337 14.70 -18.14 0.77
C GLU A 337 16.11 -17.52 0.68
N SER A 338 16.54 -17.15 -0.53
CA SER A 338 17.88 -16.59 -0.76
C SER A 338 18.07 -15.16 -0.27
N LEU A 339 16.99 -14.39 -0.14
CA LEU A 339 17.02 -13.03 0.42
C LEU A 339 17.15 -13.08 1.95
N ILE A 340 16.62 -14.14 2.57
CA ILE A 340 16.61 -14.33 4.02
C ILE A 340 17.93 -14.96 4.52
N GLU A 341 18.53 -15.88 3.76
CA GLU A 341 19.85 -16.48 4.07
C GLU A 341 21.01 -15.47 4.12
N LEU A 342 20.84 -14.26 3.56
CA LEU A 342 21.89 -13.25 3.45
C LEU A 342 22.02 -12.31 4.65
N GLN A 343 21.17 -12.43 5.68
CA GLN A 343 21.28 -11.58 6.88
C GLN A 343 22.34 -12.13 7.86
N PRO A 344 23.45 -11.42 8.11
CA PRO A 344 24.25 -11.67 9.29
C PRO A 344 23.48 -11.10 10.49
N VAL A 345 23.18 -11.95 11.48
CA VAL A 345 22.77 -11.49 12.81
C VAL A 345 24.01 -10.82 13.43
N GLU A 346 24.15 -9.50 13.27
CA GLU A 346 25.24 -8.74 13.87
C GLU A 346 25.10 -8.77 15.41
N ARG A 347 26.18 -9.16 16.09
CA ARG A 347 26.25 -9.51 17.51
C ARG A 347 26.48 -8.32 18.45
N GLU A 348 26.12 -7.11 18.06
CA GLU A 348 26.48 -5.93 18.85
C GLU A 348 25.24 -5.34 19.55
N HIS A 349 25.30 -5.36 20.89
CA HIS A 349 24.42 -4.74 21.90
C HIS A 349 23.42 -5.66 22.64
N PRO A 350 23.86 -6.36 23.70
CA PRO A 350 22.98 -7.09 24.63
C PRO A 350 22.15 -6.21 25.58
N ASN A 351 22.24 -4.86 25.50
CA ASN A 351 21.61 -3.94 26.47
C ASN A 351 20.59 -2.95 25.88
N LEU A 352 20.24 -3.08 24.61
CA LEU A 352 19.11 -2.34 24.02
C LEU A 352 17.98 -3.36 23.83
N ALA A 353 16.83 -3.09 24.46
CA ALA A 353 15.67 -3.96 24.48
C ALA A 353 15.32 -4.44 23.07
N ASN A 354 15.63 -5.71 22.80
CA ASN A 354 15.32 -6.34 21.52
C ASN A 354 13.79 -6.36 21.35
N PRO A 355 13.22 -5.71 20.31
CA PRO A 355 11.78 -5.71 20.03
C PRO A 355 11.20 -7.14 20.00
N PHE A 356 11.99 -8.11 19.53
CA PHE A 356 11.67 -9.52 19.58
C PHE A 356 11.45 -10.06 21.01
N LEU A 357 12.27 -9.68 21.99
CA LEU A 357 12.10 -10.10 23.39
C LEU A 357 10.89 -9.43 24.05
N LYS A 358 10.50 -8.23 23.60
CA LYS A 358 9.30 -7.53 24.08
C LYS A 358 8.03 -8.19 23.50
N LEU A 359 8.01 -8.47 22.21
CA LEU A 359 6.92 -9.19 21.53
C LEU A 359 6.77 -10.64 22.04
N MET A 360 7.88 -11.35 22.27
CA MET A 360 7.86 -12.70 22.87
C MET A 360 7.30 -12.68 24.30
N ARG A 361 7.43 -11.56 25.03
CA ARG A 361 6.83 -11.37 26.36
C ARG A 361 5.32 -11.21 26.27
N ILE A 362 4.86 -10.40 25.32
CA ILE A 362 3.43 -10.17 25.02
C ILE A 362 2.76 -11.47 24.59
N LEU A 363 3.44 -12.27 23.76
CA LEU A 363 2.97 -13.57 23.29
C LEU A 363 3.12 -14.71 24.33
N GLY A 364 3.49 -14.42 25.59
CA GLY A 364 3.52 -15.39 26.68
C GLY A 364 4.74 -16.31 26.77
N PHE A 365 5.84 -16.02 26.07
CA PHE A 365 7.05 -16.86 26.01
C PHE A 365 8.17 -16.46 27.01
N GLN A 366 7.79 -16.14 28.23
CA GLN A 366 8.70 -15.68 29.29
C GLN A 366 9.87 -16.65 29.55
N SER A 367 9.64 -17.97 29.49
CA SER A 367 10.65 -19.00 29.75
C SER A 367 11.75 -19.08 28.66
N ILE A 368 11.41 -18.77 27.41
CA ILE A 368 12.35 -18.77 26.27
C ILE A 368 13.26 -17.54 26.38
N ILE A 369 12.69 -16.38 26.71
CA ILE A 369 13.42 -15.13 26.94
C ILE A 369 14.44 -15.29 28.06
N GLU A 370 14.02 -15.87 29.19
CA GLU A 370 14.91 -16.11 30.34
C GLU A 370 16.03 -17.09 30.01
N SER A 371 15.78 -18.10 29.16
CA SER A 371 16.83 -19.03 28.70
C SER A 371 17.85 -18.37 27.78
N VAL A 372 17.42 -17.49 26.85
CA VAL A 372 18.31 -16.80 25.90
C VAL A 372 19.17 -15.75 26.62
N ILE A 373 18.56 -14.96 27.51
CA ILE A 373 19.27 -13.92 28.28
C ILE A 373 20.25 -14.54 29.27
N SER A 374 19.88 -15.62 29.97
CA SER A 374 20.73 -16.21 31.02
C SER A 374 21.94 -16.98 30.49
N LYS A 375 21.90 -17.48 29.25
CA LYS A 375 22.93 -18.38 28.71
C LYS A 375 23.81 -17.80 27.62
N ASN A 376 23.48 -16.64 27.06
CA ASN A 376 24.20 -16.05 25.93
C ASN A 376 24.34 -17.05 24.75
N GLU A 377 23.34 -17.93 24.61
CA GLU A 377 23.27 -18.99 23.58
C GLU A 377 22.57 -18.44 22.32
N MET A 378 22.89 -19.01 21.15
CA MET A 378 22.14 -18.69 19.91
C MET A 378 20.66 -19.04 20.10
N LEU A 379 19.79 -18.25 19.48
CA LEU A 379 18.35 -18.48 19.49
C LEU A 379 18.06 -19.96 19.12
N PRO A 380 17.16 -20.65 19.87
CA PRO A 380 16.74 -21.99 19.51
C PRO A 380 16.29 -22.05 18.04
N VAL A 381 16.53 -23.18 17.37
CA VAL A 381 16.14 -23.39 15.95
C VAL A 381 14.64 -23.11 15.74
N GLU A 382 13.81 -23.34 16.75
CA GLU A 382 12.38 -23.02 16.75
C GLU A 382 12.11 -21.49 16.70
N SER A 383 12.94 -20.68 17.37
CA SER A 383 12.84 -19.21 17.34
C SER A 383 13.27 -18.61 16.00
N HIS A 384 14.18 -19.28 15.28
CA HIS A 384 14.50 -18.92 13.89
C HIS A 384 13.29 -19.11 12.96
N GLY A 385 12.53 -20.20 13.16
CA GLY A 385 11.28 -20.42 12.42
C GLY A 385 10.22 -19.34 12.69
N LEU A 386 10.15 -18.84 13.93
CA LEU A 386 9.21 -17.80 14.32
C LEU A 386 9.56 -16.44 13.72
N LEU A 387 10.82 -16.01 13.85
CA LEU A 387 11.32 -14.77 13.22
C LEU A 387 11.13 -14.82 11.70
N HIS A 388 11.42 -15.97 11.09
CA HIS A 388 11.20 -16.21 9.67
C HIS A 388 9.72 -16.10 9.29
N SER A 389 8.81 -16.65 10.10
CA SER A 389 7.37 -16.55 9.86
C SER A 389 6.85 -15.11 9.95
N GLN A 390 7.39 -14.29 10.86
CA GLN A 390 7.04 -12.88 11.04
C GLN A 390 7.52 -12.01 9.87
N LEU A 391 8.76 -12.22 9.41
CA LEU A 391 9.31 -11.56 8.22
C LEU A 391 8.48 -11.80 6.95
N LEU A 392 7.70 -12.88 6.93
CA LEU A 392 6.90 -13.30 5.80
C LEU A 392 5.42 -12.94 5.93
N LEU A 393 4.95 -12.37 7.04
CA LEU A 393 3.52 -12.09 7.23
C LEU A 393 2.96 -11.17 6.13
N SER A 394 3.70 -10.12 5.77
CA SER A 394 3.30 -9.21 4.70
C SER A 394 3.22 -9.91 3.34
N GLU A 395 4.15 -10.84 3.07
CA GLU A 395 4.16 -11.62 1.83
C GLU A 395 3.01 -12.64 1.80
N LYS A 396 2.68 -13.25 2.96
CA LYS A 396 1.53 -14.16 3.09
C LYS A 396 0.21 -13.45 2.86
N ILE A 397 0.01 -12.29 3.48
CA ILE A 397 -1.18 -11.47 3.25
C ILE A 397 -1.24 -11.02 1.78
N ARG A 398 -0.13 -10.58 1.18
CA ARG A 398 -0.12 -10.21 -0.25
C ARG A 398 -0.50 -11.39 -1.15
N ALA A 399 0.01 -12.58 -0.88
CA ALA A 399 -0.38 -13.79 -1.63
C ALA A 399 -1.88 -14.10 -1.46
N GLN A 400 -2.46 -13.84 -0.29
CA GLN A 400 -3.90 -13.94 -0.07
C GLN A 400 -4.68 -12.86 -0.82
N GLU A 401 -4.21 -11.61 -0.83
CA GLU A 401 -4.82 -10.54 -1.62
C GLU A 401 -4.77 -10.85 -3.14
N GLU A 402 -3.68 -11.44 -3.62
CA GLU A 402 -3.55 -11.86 -5.03
C GLU A 402 -4.49 -13.02 -5.39
N SER A 403 -4.74 -13.94 -4.46
CA SER A 403 -5.56 -15.14 -4.71
C SER A 403 -7.05 -14.94 -4.41
N ASN A 404 -7.38 -14.12 -3.40
CA ASN A 404 -8.73 -13.91 -2.90
C ASN A 404 -8.89 -12.54 -2.21
N SER A 405 -8.68 -11.46 -2.97
CA SER A 405 -8.79 -10.07 -2.49
C SER A 405 -10.12 -9.75 -1.79
N ASP A 406 -11.25 -10.26 -2.27
CA ASP A 406 -12.57 -10.00 -1.69
C ASP A 406 -12.70 -10.61 -0.28
N LEU A 407 -12.14 -11.82 -0.05
CA LEU A 407 -12.11 -12.42 1.28
C LEU A 407 -11.24 -11.62 2.24
N VAL A 408 -10.05 -11.18 1.80
CA VAL A 408 -9.17 -10.34 2.64
C VAL A 408 -9.89 -9.04 3.01
N LEU A 409 -10.55 -8.40 2.04
CA LEU A 409 -11.35 -7.20 2.28
C LEU A 409 -12.52 -7.46 3.23
N GLU A 410 -13.24 -8.57 3.07
CA GLU A 410 -14.32 -8.96 3.98
C GLU A 410 -13.83 -9.11 5.42
N LYS A 411 -12.71 -9.81 5.61
CA LYS A 411 -12.14 -10.03 6.95
C LYS A 411 -11.55 -8.76 7.55
N SER A 412 -10.98 -7.90 6.73
CA SER A 412 -10.57 -6.56 7.14
C SER A 412 -11.78 -5.74 7.60
N ASN A 413 -12.89 -5.74 6.84
CA ASN A 413 -14.12 -5.05 7.22
C ASN A 413 -14.73 -5.61 8.51
N GLU A 414 -14.71 -6.93 8.72
CA GLU A 414 -15.18 -7.57 9.96
C GLU A 414 -14.35 -7.09 11.16
N LEU A 415 -13.01 -7.12 11.07
CA LEU A 415 -12.10 -6.67 12.12
C LEU A 415 -12.27 -5.17 12.41
N TYR A 416 -12.37 -4.34 11.36
CA TYR A 416 -12.68 -2.91 11.48
C TYR A 416 -13.97 -2.69 12.30
N ASN A 417 -15.06 -3.34 11.90
CA ASN A 417 -16.36 -3.16 12.57
C ASN A 417 -16.35 -3.65 14.02
N ASN A 418 -15.68 -4.78 14.30
CA ASN A 418 -15.54 -5.30 15.66
C ASN A 418 -14.80 -4.31 16.57
N ARG A 419 -13.72 -3.70 16.07
CA ARG A 419 -12.98 -2.67 16.81
C ARG A 419 -13.82 -1.40 16.98
N MET A 420 -14.58 -0.98 15.97
CA MET A 420 -15.48 0.16 16.10
C MET A 420 -16.63 -0.07 17.10
N LEU A 421 -17.12 -1.30 17.27
CA LEU A 421 -18.05 -1.61 18.37
C LEU A 421 -17.40 -1.36 19.73
N GLN A 422 -16.16 -1.82 19.93
CA GLN A 422 -15.40 -1.59 21.17
C GLN A 422 -15.13 -0.10 21.40
N VAL A 423 -14.85 0.66 20.33
CA VAL A 423 -14.78 2.13 20.41
C VAL A 423 -16.08 2.66 20.98
N ARG A 424 -17.24 2.37 20.36
CA ARG A 424 -18.54 2.86 20.84
C ARG A 424 -18.86 2.45 22.28
N GLU A 425 -18.46 1.24 22.69
CA GLU A 425 -18.60 0.80 24.09
C GLU A 425 -17.76 1.64 25.06
N LEU A 426 -16.51 1.94 24.71
CA LEU A 426 -15.66 2.83 25.51
C LEU A 426 -16.23 4.25 25.57
N GLN A 427 -16.77 4.76 24.46
CA GLN A 427 -17.41 6.08 24.42
C GLN A 427 -18.66 6.15 25.29
N ALA A 428 -19.47 5.08 25.30
CA ALA A 428 -20.61 4.99 26.20
C ALA A 428 -20.17 5.00 27.68
N GLN A 429 -19.03 4.36 28.00
CA GLN A 429 -18.44 4.43 29.35
C GLN A 429 -17.99 5.85 29.70
N VAL A 430 -17.31 6.53 28.77
CA VAL A 430 -16.93 7.95 28.92
C VAL A 430 -18.19 8.78 29.21
N ALA A 431 -19.21 8.71 28.36
CA ALA A 431 -20.44 9.48 28.49
C ALA A 431 -21.22 9.22 29.79
N ALA A 432 -21.09 8.03 30.38
CA ALA A 432 -21.73 7.66 31.63
C ALA A 432 -21.04 8.27 32.87
N LEU A 433 -19.81 8.80 32.74
CA LEU A 433 -19.10 9.39 33.86
C LEU A 433 -19.70 10.74 34.29
N PRO A 434 -19.86 11.00 35.61
CA PRO A 434 -20.40 12.26 36.12
C PRO A 434 -19.54 13.49 35.79
N ASP A 435 -18.22 13.32 35.76
CA ASP A 435 -17.25 14.35 35.41
C ASP A 435 -16.38 13.89 34.24
N GLN A 436 -16.65 14.47 33.08
CA GLN A 436 -15.95 14.21 31.82
C GLN A 436 -14.49 14.71 31.83
N ASN A 437 -14.08 15.46 32.85
CA ASN A 437 -12.72 15.94 33.02
C ASN A 437 -11.96 15.18 34.13
N SER A 438 -12.59 14.18 34.76
CA SER A 438 -11.91 13.33 35.75
C SER A 438 -10.78 12.52 35.10
N GLU A 439 -9.76 12.16 35.89
CA GLU A 439 -8.64 11.31 35.44
C GLU A 439 -9.15 10.00 34.81
N GLU A 440 -10.22 9.42 35.36
CA GLU A 440 -10.88 8.23 34.80
C GLU A 440 -11.47 8.49 33.40
N ALA A 441 -12.18 9.61 33.21
CA ALA A 441 -12.71 10.00 31.90
C ALA A 441 -11.58 10.19 30.87
N GLN A 442 -10.46 10.76 31.31
CA GLN A 442 -9.30 10.96 30.44
C GLN A 442 -8.64 9.65 30.03
N ASN A 443 -8.45 8.73 30.97
CA ASN A 443 -7.91 7.41 30.66
C ASN A 443 -8.83 6.63 29.70
N LEU A 444 -10.15 6.73 29.85
CA LEU A 444 -11.08 6.10 28.91
C LEU A 444 -11.06 6.76 27.52
N LYS A 445 -10.99 8.09 27.44
CA LYS A 445 -10.85 8.81 26.16
C LYS A 445 -9.57 8.43 25.41
N ALA A 446 -8.45 8.32 26.11
CA ALA A 446 -7.21 7.82 25.52
C ALA A 446 -7.36 6.40 24.97
N LYS A 447 -8.11 5.52 25.67
CA LYS A 447 -8.45 4.17 25.17
C LYS A 447 -9.39 4.20 23.95
N VAL A 448 -10.39 5.09 23.93
CA VAL A 448 -11.29 5.30 22.77
C VAL A 448 -10.46 5.63 21.53
N GLU A 449 -9.62 6.65 21.63
CA GLU A 449 -8.81 7.10 20.49
C GLU A 449 -7.81 6.01 20.07
N ARG A 450 -7.18 5.29 21.01
CA ARG A 450 -6.28 4.16 20.71
C ARG A 450 -7.00 3.05 19.93
N GLN A 451 -8.21 2.69 20.38
CA GLN A 451 -8.97 1.64 19.74
C GLN A 451 -9.51 2.05 18.37
N LEU A 452 -9.87 3.33 18.21
CA LEU A 452 -10.24 3.91 16.92
C LEU A 452 -9.08 3.80 15.94
N SER A 453 -7.87 4.13 16.37
CA SER A 453 -6.67 4.04 15.56
C SER A 453 -6.33 2.61 15.16
N ASN A 454 -6.48 1.65 16.09
CA ASN A 454 -6.34 0.23 15.77
C ASN A 454 -7.41 -0.25 14.78
N ALA A 455 -8.63 0.28 14.85
CA ALA A 455 -9.66 -0.01 13.87
C ALA A 455 -9.24 0.46 12.47
N LEU A 456 -8.70 1.68 12.36
CA LEU A 456 -8.32 2.31 11.09
C LEU A 456 -7.26 1.51 10.30
N PHE A 457 -6.44 0.68 10.96
CA PHE A 457 -5.54 -0.24 10.25
C PHE A 457 -6.28 -1.17 9.27
N PHE A 458 -7.44 -1.67 9.69
CA PHE A 458 -8.27 -2.60 8.92
C PHE A 458 -9.23 -1.88 7.97
N ALA A 459 -9.27 -0.55 8.00
CA ALA A 459 -10.02 0.22 7.02
C ALA A 459 -9.30 0.19 5.66
N SER A 460 -10.06 -0.05 4.60
CA SER A 460 -9.57 -0.21 3.22
C SER A 460 -8.61 0.91 2.79
N GLU A 461 -9.02 2.18 2.95
CA GLU A 461 -8.25 3.34 2.48
C GLU A 461 -8.30 4.56 3.43
N ALA A 462 -8.50 4.35 4.73
CA ALA A 462 -8.58 5.46 5.67
C ALA A 462 -7.21 6.12 5.96
N TYR A 463 -7.24 7.41 6.31
CA TYR A 463 -6.15 8.06 7.03
C TYR A 463 -6.17 7.61 8.50
N HIS A 464 -4.98 7.40 9.07
CA HIS A 464 -4.85 6.80 10.40
C HIS A 464 -4.68 7.84 11.51
N SER A 465 -4.09 9.01 11.22
CA SER A 465 -3.89 10.08 12.18
C SER A 465 -4.86 11.24 11.98
N LYS A 466 -5.17 11.92 13.08
CA LYS A 466 -5.93 13.18 13.10
C LYS A 466 -5.22 14.26 12.28
N GLY A 467 -3.89 14.35 12.36
CA GLY A 467 -3.09 15.34 11.64
C GLY A 467 -3.31 15.26 10.12
N THR A 468 -3.24 14.06 9.55
CA THR A 468 -3.50 13.84 8.12
C THR A 468 -4.94 14.14 7.74
N ILE A 469 -5.92 13.75 8.56
CA ILE A 469 -7.33 14.02 8.30
C ILE A 469 -7.60 15.53 8.25
N LEU A 470 -7.12 16.29 9.24
CA LEU A 470 -7.28 17.74 9.27
C LEU A 470 -6.57 18.41 8.09
N HIS A 471 -5.34 17.99 7.79
CA HIS A 471 -4.57 18.53 6.67
C HIS A 471 -5.23 18.25 5.32
N VAL A 472 -5.52 16.98 5.02
CA VAL A 472 -5.93 16.55 3.68
C VAL A 472 -7.43 16.68 3.47
N VAL A 473 -8.24 16.20 4.42
CA VAL A 473 -9.71 16.11 4.26
C VAL A 473 -10.36 17.46 4.52
N GLU A 474 -10.14 18.05 5.69
CA GLU A 474 -10.75 19.34 6.02
C GLU A 474 -10.02 20.51 5.34
N GLY A 475 -8.69 20.52 5.40
CA GLY A 475 -7.85 21.57 4.85
C GLY A 475 -7.86 21.61 3.32
N ILE A 476 -7.18 20.67 2.68
CA ILE A 476 -7.00 20.67 1.21
C ILE A 476 -8.32 20.38 0.48
N GLN A 477 -9.02 19.30 0.81
CA GLN A 477 -10.24 18.89 0.10
C GLN A 477 -11.44 19.75 0.47
N GLY A 478 -11.63 20.04 1.76
CA GLY A 478 -12.64 20.96 2.27
C GLY A 478 -12.36 22.44 1.97
N LYS A 479 -11.16 22.76 1.48
CA LYS A 479 -10.69 24.13 1.18
C LYS A 479 -10.75 25.04 2.40
N ASN A 480 -10.48 24.50 3.59
CA ASN A 480 -10.54 25.23 4.84
C ASN A 480 -9.15 25.72 5.27
N GLN A 481 -8.85 26.98 4.93
CA GLN A 481 -7.57 27.61 5.26
C GLN A 481 -7.40 27.86 6.77
N GLU A 482 -8.48 28.01 7.53
CA GLU A 482 -8.40 28.18 8.98
C GLU A 482 -7.91 26.90 9.66
N VAL A 483 -8.37 25.74 9.20
CA VAL A 483 -7.89 24.43 9.69
C VAL A 483 -6.41 24.26 9.35
N LEU A 484 -5.98 24.54 8.12
CA LEU A 484 -4.56 24.48 7.73
C LEU A 484 -3.69 25.39 8.58
N ALA A 485 -4.15 26.63 8.83
CA ALA A 485 -3.44 27.58 9.67
C ALA A 485 -3.37 27.13 11.14
N ALA A 486 -4.35 26.35 11.62
CA ALA A 486 -4.41 25.83 12.99
C ALA A 486 -3.57 24.56 13.22
N LEU A 487 -3.10 23.88 12.18
CA LEU A 487 -2.30 22.67 12.33
C LEU A 487 -1.01 22.92 13.14
N THR A 488 -0.74 22.01 14.08
CA THR A 488 0.51 21.97 14.84
C THR A 488 1.62 21.27 14.05
N PRO A 489 2.90 21.52 14.35
CA PRO A 489 4.01 20.80 13.70
C PRO A 489 3.90 19.27 13.79
N ASN A 490 3.43 18.73 14.92
CA ASN A 490 3.18 17.29 15.09
C ASN A 490 2.17 16.78 14.06
N GLN A 491 1.01 17.43 13.96
CA GLN A 491 -0.05 17.05 13.01
C GLN A 491 0.39 17.16 11.55
N ILE A 492 1.26 18.13 11.23
CA ILE A 492 1.79 18.26 9.87
C ILE A 492 2.80 17.15 9.58
N LEU A 493 3.65 16.80 10.54
CA LEU A 493 4.59 15.68 10.41
C LEU A 493 3.87 14.33 10.26
N ASP A 494 2.77 14.11 11.00
CA ASP A 494 1.89 12.96 10.80
C ASP A 494 1.45 12.86 9.33
N SER A 495 1.07 14.00 8.74
CA SER A 495 0.66 14.05 7.34
C SER A 495 1.80 13.80 6.36
N VAL A 496 2.99 14.38 6.58
CA VAL A 496 4.19 14.02 5.80
C VAL A 496 4.37 12.50 5.82
N ASN A 497 4.22 11.90 7.01
CA ASN A 497 4.49 10.49 7.20
C ASN A 497 3.46 9.60 6.51
N GLU A 498 2.15 9.86 6.65
CA GLU A 498 1.13 9.08 5.95
C GLU A 498 1.16 9.25 4.43
N GLN A 499 1.43 10.47 3.94
CA GLN A 499 1.51 10.71 2.50
C GLN A 499 2.68 9.98 1.85
N LEU A 500 3.78 9.74 2.58
CA LEU A 500 4.83 8.82 2.13
C LEU A 500 4.27 7.39 1.99
N GLY A 501 3.52 6.90 2.98
CA GLY A 501 2.89 5.59 2.92
C GLY A 501 2.00 5.43 1.69
N ASP A 502 1.10 6.39 1.45
CA ASP A 502 0.22 6.37 0.27
C ASP A 502 0.99 6.52 -1.06
N PHE A 503 2.07 7.30 -1.07
CA PHE A 503 2.96 7.37 -2.23
C PHE A 503 3.62 6.02 -2.53
N LEU A 504 4.17 5.34 -1.51
CA LEU A 504 4.77 4.01 -1.66
C LEU A 504 3.73 2.96 -2.11
N LYS A 505 2.48 3.08 -1.65
CA LYS A 505 1.35 2.27 -2.14
C LYS A 505 1.22 2.39 -3.66
N ASP A 506 1.13 3.62 -4.17
CA ASP A 506 0.96 3.87 -5.60
C ASP A 506 2.16 3.42 -6.41
N ILE A 507 3.40 3.72 -5.98
CA ILE A 507 4.62 3.27 -6.68
C ILE A 507 4.62 1.75 -6.83
N ARG A 508 4.36 1.02 -5.73
CA ARG A 508 4.33 -0.44 -5.76
C ARG A 508 3.21 -0.99 -6.64
N HIS A 509 2.02 -0.41 -6.53
CA HIS A 509 0.87 -0.85 -7.32
C HIS A 509 1.16 -0.77 -8.83
N TYR A 510 1.62 0.39 -9.31
CA TYR A 510 1.86 0.58 -10.74
C TYR A 510 3.12 -0.11 -11.25
N THR A 511 4.16 -0.25 -10.44
CA THR A 511 5.34 -1.05 -10.82
C THR A 511 5.05 -2.55 -10.87
N ALA A 512 4.21 -3.07 -9.97
CA ALA A 512 3.79 -4.48 -9.98
C ALA A 512 2.89 -4.82 -11.18
N GLU A 513 2.07 -3.88 -11.64
CA GLU A 513 1.26 -4.02 -12.86
C GLU A 513 2.07 -3.91 -14.16
N GLU A 514 3.40 -3.80 -14.09
CA GLU A 514 4.31 -3.56 -15.22
C GLU A 514 3.89 -2.34 -16.08
N VAL A 515 3.33 -1.33 -15.41
CA VAL A 515 2.92 -0.08 -16.04
C VAL A 515 4.15 0.79 -16.30
N ASP A 516 4.09 1.60 -17.35
CA ASP A 516 5.16 2.51 -17.73
C ASP A 516 5.44 3.56 -16.64
N ASP A 517 6.73 3.84 -16.38
CA ASP A 517 7.18 4.81 -15.36
C ASP A 517 6.48 6.18 -15.47
N GLY A 518 6.23 6.68 -16.69
CA GLY A 518 5.52 7.95 -16.88
C GLY A 518 4.08 7.92 -16.36
N THR A 519 3.42 6.76 -16.47
CA THR A 519 2.10 6.56 -15.87
C THR A 519 2.19 6.48 -14.35
N THR A 520 3.18 5.75 -13.82
CA THR A 520 3.43 5.70 -12.38
C THR A 520 3.65 7.10 -11.79
N PHE A 521 4.44 7.95 -12.46
CA PHE A 521 4.71 9.33 -12.04
C PHE A 521 3.45 10.16 -11.86
N TYR A 522 2.60 10.28 -12.88
CA TYR A 522 1.42 11.12 -12.74
C TYR A 522 0.38 10.48 -11.81
N ARG A 523 0.33 9.15 -11.66
CA ARG A 523 -0.61 8.50 -10.75
C ARG A 523 -0.27 8.75 -9.29
N ALA A 524 1.00 8.59 -8.92
CA ALA A 524 1.53 8.83 -7.57
C ALA A 524 1.59 10.33 -7.19
N SER A 525 1.47 11.23 -8.18
CA SER A 525 1.58 12.69 -7.99
C SER A 525 0.60 13.28 -6.98
N LYS A 526 -0.56 12.64 -6.77
CA LYS A 526 -1.56 13.06 -5.76
C LYS A 526 -0.95 13.11 -4.37
N TYR A 527 -0.21 12.05 -4.00
CA TYR A 527 0.39 11.92 -2.67
C TYR A 527 1.68 12.71 -2.55
N MET A 528 2.47 12.81 -3.64
CA MET A 528 3.59 13.75 -3.68
C MET A 528 3.15 15.19 -3.45
N HIS A 529 2.11 15.66 -4.15
CA HIS A 529 1.61 17.03 -3.99
C HIS A 529 1.24 17.35 -2.54
N ARG A 530 0.53 16.44 -1.87
CA ARG A 530 0.14 16.61 -0.46
C ARG A 530 1.34 16.52 0.49
N LEU A 531 2.30 15.65 0.19
CA LEU A 531 3.55 15.52 0.95
C LEU A 531 4.35 16.83 0.89
N PHE A 532 4.57 17.37 -0.30
CA PHE A 532 5.28 18.64 -0.48
C PHE A 532 4.52 19.82 0.15
N ASP A 533 3.19 19.83 0.10
CA ASP A 533 2.36 20.82 0.83
C ASP A 533 2.64 20.76 2.34
N ALA A 534 2.60 19.57 2.94
CA ALA A 534 2.90 19.37 4.36
C ALA A 534 4.34 19.80 4.73
N VAL A 535 5.33 19.48 3.89
CA VAL A 535 6.71 19.92 4.10
C VAL A 535 6.81 21.45 4.08
N ASN A 536 6.14 22.12 3.13
CA ASN A 536 6.11 23.58 3.09
C ASN A 536 5.42 24.18 4.32
N LEU A 537 4.34 23.56 4.81
CA LEU A 537 3.70 23.97 6.08
C LEU A 537 4.64 23.82 7.28
N LEU A 538 5.44 22.75 7.37
CA LEU A 538 6.46 22.62 8.44
C LEU A 538 7.49 23.77 8.37
N LYS A 539 7.93 24.15 7.17
CA LYS A 539 8.83 25.30 6.96
C LYS A 539 8.18 26.61 7.40
N GLU A 540 6.93 26.85 7.03
CA GLU A 540 6.17 28.05 7.42
C GLU A 540 5.96 28.17 8.93
N LYS A 541 5.79 27.03 9.62
CA LYS A 541 5.73 26.97 11.08
C LYS A 541 7.09 27.10 11.77
N GLY A 542 8.19 27.15 11.00
CA GLY A 542 9.55 27.17 11.53
C GLY A 542 9.97 25.88 12.23
N ALA A 543 9.27 24.77 11.97
CA ALA A 543 9.58 23.46 12.55
C ALA A 543 10.78 22.80 11.85
N ILE A 544 11.00 23.14 10.57
CA ILE A 544 12.18 22.77 9.79
C ILE A 544 12.71 23.99 9.04
N GLY A 545 14.02 23.98 8.74
CA GLY A 545 14.69 25.03 7.98
C GLY A 545 14.84 24.68 6.50
N ASP A 546 15.91 25.17 5.88
CA ASP A 546 16.34 24.75 4.55
C ASP A 546 16.84 23.29 4.61
N LEU A 547 16.51 22.54 3.57
CA LEU A 547 16.88 21.12 3.45
C LEU A 547 18.04 20.95 2.45
N ASP A 548 18.96 20.06 2.74
CA ASP A 548 20.00 19.61 1.81
C ASP A 548 19.37 19.07 0.52
N PHE A 549 18.20 18.42 0.60
CA PHE A 549 17.38 18.05 -0.55
C PHE A 549 17.18 19.20 -1.54
N GLU A 550 16.90 20.41 -1.05
CA GLU A 550 16.61 21.57 -1.92
C GLU A 550 17.84 22.07 -2.67
N SER A 551 19.04 21.84 -2.12
CA SER A 551 20.29 22.15 -2.80
C SER A 551 20.51 21.28 -4.03
N GLN A 552 19.92 20.08 -4.06
CA GLN A 552 20.08 19.11 -5.13
C GLN A 552 18.94 19.19 -6.16
N TYR A 553 17.71 19.41 -5.72
CA TYR A 553 16.52 19.27 -6.57
C TYR A 553 15.70 20.57 -6.74
N GLY A 554 16.11 21.66 -6.10
CA GLY A 554 15.36 22.91 -6.07
C GLY A 554 14.39 22.99 -4.89
N SER A 555 13.76 24.14 -4.70
CA SER A 555 12.93 24.39 -3.51
C SER A 555 11.71 23.46 -3.46
N THR A 556 11.31 23.04 -2.26
CA THR A 556 10.10 22.22 -2.07
C THR A 556 8.83 22.91 -2.56
N LYS A 557 8.84 24.24 -2.59
CA LYS A 557 7.75 25.06 -3.12
C LYS A 557 7.67 25.00 -4.66
N ASP A 558 8.78 25.16 -5.36
CA ASP A 558 8.78 25.08 -6.84
C ASP A 558 8.38 23.67 -7.30
N LEU A 559 8.81 22.63 -6.58
CA LEU A 559 8.44 21.24 -6.87
C LEU A 559 6.95 20.99 -6.60
N TYR A 560 6.41 21.51 -5.49
CA TYR A 560 4.98 21.49 -5.20
C TYR A 560 4.15 22.10 -6.34
N GLU A 561 4.54 23.30 -6.79
CA GLU A 561 3.88 24.02 -7.88
C GLU A 561 3.95 23.22 -9.19
N ALA A 562 5.12 22.69 -9.56
CA ALA A 562 5.29 21.88 -10.78
C ALA A 562 4.40 20.62 -10.77
N ILE A 563 4.27 19.94 -9.63
CA ILE A 563 3.38 18.78 -9.48
C ILE A 563 1.92 19.22 -9.65
N GLY A 564 1.53 20.32 -9.02
CA GLY A 564 0.16 20.85 -9.01
C GLY A 564 -0.30 21.39 -10.36
N GLU A 565 0.61 21.95 -11.15
CA GLU A 565 0.32 22.53 -12.47
C GLU A 565 0.33 21.50 -13.59
N VAL A 566 1.14 20.44 -13.47
CA VAL A 566 1.33 19.46 -14.56
C VAL A 566 0.87 18.06 -14.18
N LEU A 567 1.50 17.42 -13.20
CA LEU A 567 1.26 16.00 -12.92
C LEU A 567 -0.16 15.73 -12.38
N LEU A 568 -0.66 16.57 -11.48
CA LEU A 568 -1.99 16.39 -10.91
C LEU A 568 -3.12 16.65 -11.94
N PRO A 569 -3.04 17.67 -12.81
CA PRO A 569 -3.95 17.83 -13.95
C PRO A 569 -3.85 16.69 -14.96
N ALA A 570 -2.63 16.19 -15.26
CA ALA A 570 -2.42 15.02 -16.11
C ALA A 570 -3.12 13.79 -15.55
N ARG A 571 -2.99 13.52 -14.24
CA ARG A 571 -3.71 12.44 -13.53
C ARG A 571 -5.21 12.52 -13.68
N LYS A 572 -5.76 13.75 -13.67
CA LYS A 572 -7.19 14.02 -13.80
C LYS A 572 -7.65 14.10 -15.27
N GLY A 573 -6.76 13.85 -16.24
CA GLY A 573 -7.08 13.92 -17.67
C GLY A 573 -7.40 15.34 -18.17
N LYS A 574 -7.02 16.39 -17.44
CA LYS A 574 -7.42 17.77 -17.73
C LYS A 574 -6.85 18.32 -19.05
N PHE A 575 -5.77 17.75 -19.56
CA PHE A 575 -5.15 18.20 -20.80
C PHE A 575 -5.81 17.63 -22.07
N GLY A 576 -6.73 16.66 -21.95
CA GLY A 576 -7.33 16.00 -23.12
C GLY A 576 -6.32 15.23 -23.98
N LEU A 577 -5.15 14.92 -23.43
CA LEU A 577 -4.08 14.17 -24.10
C LEU A 577 -4.42 12.67 -24.17
N SER A 578 -3.85 11.99 -25.16
CA SER A 578 -3.84 10.53 -25.17
C SER A 578 -3.06 9.95 -23.98
N PRO A 579 -3.25 8.67 -23.60
CA PRO A 579 -2.47 8.03 -22.55
C PRO A 579 -0.95 8.11 -22.80
N GLU A 580 -0.52 7.94 -24.05
CA GLU A 580 0.89 8.00 -24.44
C GLU A 580 1.46 9.42 -24.30
N GLU A 581 0.73 10.44 -24.75
CA GLU A 581 1.14 11.84 -24.59
C GLU A 581 1.16 12.28 -23.12
N THR A 582 0.20 11.79 -22.32
CA THR A 582 0.15 12.06 -20.87
C THR A 582 1.35 11.44 -20.15
N MET A 583 1.72 10.23 -20.54
CA MET A 583 2.89 9.52 -20.04
C MET A 583 4.21 10.23 -20.43
N GLU A 584 4.34 10.71 -21.67
CA GLU A 584 5.49 11.49 -22.11
C GLU A 584 5.60 12.83 -21.36
N LEU A 585 4.49 13.56 -21.22
CA LEU A 585 4.43 14.80 -20.43
C LEU A 585 4.89 14.56 -18.98
N ALA A 586 4.43 13.48 -18.36
CA ALA A 586 4.80 13.14 -16.99
C ALA A 586 6.30 12.81 -16.87
N ARG A 587 6.86 12.08 -17.84
CA ARG A 587 8.31 11.80 -17.90
C ARG A 587 9.12 13.08 -18.04
N ASP A 588 8.76 13.94 -18.98
CA ASP A 588 9.48 15.19 -19.23
C ASP A 588 9.44 16.08 -17.98
N THR A 589 8.30 16.13 -17.30
CA THR A 589 8.13 16.89 -16.05
C THR A 589 9.04 16.36 -14.95
N VAL A 590 8.99 15.05 -14.67
CA VAL A 590 9.82 14.41 -13.64
C VAL A 590 11.31 14.47 -13.99
N TRP A 591 11.67 14.32 -15.26
CA TRP A 591 13.03 14.52 -15.73
C TRP A 591 13.51 15.95 -15.47
N ASN A 592 12.68 16.97 -15.75
CA ASN A 592 13.06 18.36 -15.49
C ASN A 592 13.24 18.65 -14.00
N MET A 593 12.39 18.06 -13.14
CA MET A 593 12.47 18.23 -11.69
C MET A 593 13.70 17.52 -11.08
N TYR A 594 13.91 16.25 -11.43
CA TYR A 594 14.82 15.38 -10.68
C TYR A 594 15.94 14.75 -11.52
N GLN A 595 15.90 14.89 -12.86
CA GLN A 595 16.81 14.26 -13.81
C GLN A 595 16.81 12.72 -13.74
N ILE A 596 15.65 12.14 -13.43
CA ILE A 596 15.45 10.68 -13.32
C ILE A 596 14.57 10.13 -14.44
N ILE A 597 14.60 8.81 -14.62
CA ILE A 597 13.82 8.12 -15.65
C ILE A 597 12.98 6.94 -15.14
N THR A 598 13.17 6.48 -13.90
CA THR A 598 12.41 5.33 -13.36
C THR A 598 11.58 5.67 -12.11
N ALA A 599 10.54 4.87 -11.86
CA ALA A 599 9.75 4.94 -10.62
C ALA A 599 10.57 4.58 -9.37
N GLU A 600 11.55 3.68 -9.47
CA GLU A 600 12.46 3.32 -8.38
C GLU A 600 13.36 4.51 -7.99
N GLU A 601 13.89 5.24 -8.97
CA GLU A 601 14.66 6.47 -8.70
C GLU A 601 13.78 7.55 -8.06
N LEU A 602 12.50 7.63 -8.43
CA LEU A 602 11.55 8.56 -7.81
C LEU A 602 11.25 8.17 -6.36
N GLU A 603 11.07 6.88 -6.10
CA GLU A 603 10.90 6.33 -4.75
C GLU A 603 12.07 6.72 -3.84
N ASP A 604 13.31 6.49 -4.30
CA ASP A 604 14.52 6.83 -3.55
C ASP A 604 14.62 8.34 -3.23
N ILE A 605 14.23 9.21 -4.17
CA ILE A 605 14.25 10.67 -3.98
C ILE A 605 13.20 11.13 -2.98
N VAL A 606 11.97 10.62 -3.07
CA VAL A 606 10.92 10.99 -2.12
C VAL A 606 11.23 10.43 -0.73
N LEU A 607 11.81 9.22 -0.64
CA LEU A 607 12.29 8.66 0.62
C LEU A 607 13.40 9.51 1.24
N SER A 608 14.36 10.01 0.45
CA SER A 608 15.44 10.85 0.98
C SER A 608 14.92 12.17 1.56
N LEU A 609 13.96 12.82 0.88
CA LEU A 609 13.27 14.01 1.40
C LEU A 609 12.61 13.71 2.75
N VAL A 610 11.81 12.66 2.84
CA VAL A 610 11.05 12.36 4.06
C VAL A 610 11.96 11.90 5.22
N LYS A 611 13.06 11.20 4.93
CA LYS A 611 14.09 10.90 5.93
C LYS A 611 14.67 12.19 6.50
N GLU A 612 15.08 13.12 5.64
CA GLU A 612 15.65 14.39 6.05
C GLU A 612 14.66 15.22 6.87
N VAL A 613 13.41 15.33 6.41
CA VAL A 613 12.34 16.01 7.14
C VAL A 613 12.13 15.38 8.51
N ASN A 614 12.08 14.04 8.63
CA ASN A 614 11.96 13.38 9.94
C ASN A 614 13.17 13.66 10.84
N ILE A 615 14.39 13.66 10.31
CA ILE A 615 15.60 13.95 11.09
C ILE A 615 15.53 15.37 11.68
N VAL A 616 15.26 16.36 10.83
CA VAL A 616 15.25 17.78 11.24
C VAL A 616 14.03 18.09 12.12
N ALA A 617 12.84 17.66 11.70
CA ALA A 617 11.60 17.96 12.42
C ALA A 617 11.62 17.32 13.81
N ARG A 618 12.03 16.05 13.94
CA ARG A 618 12.05 15.36 15.24
C ARG A 618 13.10 15.92 16.20
N ASP A 619 14.18 16.53 15.70
CA ASP A 619 15.15 17.24 16.54
C ASP A 619 14.55 18.50 17.19
N VAL A 620 13.53 19.12 16.60
CA VAL A 620 12.93 20.37 17.09
C VAL A 620 11.59 20.12 17.80
N ILE A 621 10.75 19.28 17.20
CA ILE A 621 9.42 18.96 17.68
C ILE A 621 9.55 18.10 18.95
N ASN A 622 8.70 18.37 19.94
CA ASN A 622 8.57 17.53 21.13
C ASN A 622 7.29 16.71 21.00
N PHE A 623 7.44 15.41 21.17
CA PHE A 623 6.31 14.53 21.40
C PHE A 623 6.13 14.41 22.92
N ASP A 624 4.90 14.47 23.40
CA ASP A 624 4.64 14.27 24.83
C ASP A 624 5.14 12.87 25.26
N ASP A 625 5.68 12.75 26.49
CA ASP A 625 6.14 11.48 27.07
C ASP A 625 4.95 10.53 27.27
N ALA A 626 4.61 9.75 26.24
CA ALA A 626 3.64 8.68 26.32
C ALA A 626 4.34 7.35 26.59
N ASP A 627 3.74 6.51 27.43
CA ASP A 627 4.07 5.09 27.40
C ASP A 627 3.43 4.45 26.15
N VAL A 628 4.08 4.64 24.99
CA VAL A 628 3.63 4.08 23.70
C VAL A 628 3.56 2.54 23.71
N SER A 629 4.09 1.87 24.74
CA SER A 629 3.97 0.41 24.88
C SER A 629 2.53 -0.04 25.12
N GLU A 630 1.66 0.86 25.58
CA GLU A 630 0.26 0.56 25.78
C GLU A 630 -0.57 0.57 24.47
N LEU A 631 -0.01 1.02 23.33
CA LEU A 631 -0.68 0.95 22.02
C LEU A 631 -0.79 -0.48 21.46
N LEU A 632 -0.02 -1.41 22.01
CA LEU A 632 -0.04 -2.80 21.57
C LEU A 632 -1.37 -3.45 21.98
N PRO A 633 -2.03 -4.21 21.08
CA PRO A 633 -3.20 -5.01 21.45
C PRO A 633 -2.90 -5.90 22.66
N GLU A 634 -3.84 -5.99 23.60
CA GLU A 634 -3.73 -6.81 24.83
C GLU A 634 -3.52 -8.31 24.56
#